data_AF-A0A9E0A374-F1
#
_entry.id   AF-A0A9E0A374-F1
#
_cell.length_a   1.000
_cell.length_b   1.000
_cell.length_c   1.000
_cell.angle_alpha   90.00
_cell.angle_beta   90.00
_cell.angle_gamma   90.00
#
_symmetry.space_group_name_H-M   'P 1'
#
loop_
_entity.id
_entity.type
_entity.pdbx_description
1 polymer ?
#
loop_
_entity_poly.entity_id
_entity_poly.type
_entity_poly.pdbx_seq_one_letter_code
_entity_poly.pdbx_strand_id
1 'polypeptide(L)'
;PSIILGTFEFSLYEMVGAYGTYVNKGVQVEPIFVTRIEDKNGNVLATFNTKKNEAISEQTAYLMINLLESVVNQGTGVRLRLKYQLPGKIGGKTGTTQHHSDGWFMGVTPNLVAGVWTGAEDRSVHFQNLALGQGANMALPIFGLFMQKVYADPSLGISPNDDWQRPILPGNISINCENETNYEINEIEIY
;
A
#
# COMPACT_ATOMS: atom_id res chain seq x y z
N PRO A 1 -0.76 -19.29 -15.22
CA PRO A 1 -1.28 -18.16 -14.43
C PRO A 1 -0.15 -17.46 -13.63
N SER A 2 0.59 -16.57 -14.28
CA SER A 2 1.77 -15.88 -13.71
C SER A 2 1.59 -14.36 -13.57
N ILE A 3 0.44 -13.82 -14.03
CA ILE A 3 0.15 -12.37 -14.05
C ILE A 3 0.10 -11.75 -12.64
N ILE A 4 -0.41 -12.52 -11.66
CA ILE A 4 -0.56 -12.11 -10.25
C ILE A 4 0.80 -12.15 -9.51
N LEU A 5 1.81 -12.83 -10.08
CA LEU A 5 3.14 -13.02 -9.49
C LEU A 5 4.19 -12.05 -10.05
N GLY A 6 3.80 -11.05 -10.85
CA GLY A 6 4.68 -9.95 -11.26
C GLY A 6 5.46 -10.18 -12.55
N THR A 7 4.85 -10.79 -13.58
CA THR A 7 5.47 -10.88 -14.92
C THR A 7 5.50 -9.56 -15.70
N PHE A 8 4.87 -8.49 -15.19
CA PHE A 8 4.91 -7.16 -15.76
C PHE A 8 5.83 -6.26 -14.93
N GLU A 9 6.69 -5.51 -15.61
CA GLU A 9 7.54 -4.49 -15.01
C GLU A 9 6.70 -3.24 -14.76
N PHE A 10 6.26 -3.04 -13.52
CA PHE A 10 5.60 -1.81 -13.09
C PHE A 10 6.61 -0.87 -12.44
N SER A 11 6.51 0.41 -12.78
CA SER A 11 7.26 1.44 -12.09
C SER A 11 6.73 1.66 -10.67
N LEU A 12 7.58 2.15 -9.77
CA LEU A 12 7.15 2.62 -8.45
C LEU A 12 6.04 3.68 -8.55
N TYR A 13 6.11 4.53 -9.58
CA TYR A 13 5.12 5.57 -9.85
C TYR A 13 3.72 4.99 -10.08
N GLU A 14 3.60 3.97 -10.94
CA GLU A 14 2.32 3.30 -11.21
C GLU A 14 1.80 2.57 -9.97
N MET A 15 2.68 1.89 -9.24
CA MET A 15 2.31 1.16 -8.03
C MET A 15 1.82 2.09 -6.92
N VAL A 16 2.52 3.20 -6.68
CA VAL A 16 2.10 4.21 -5.68
C VAL A 16 0.76 4.82 -6.10
N GLY A 17 0.58 5.17 -7.37
CA GLY A 17 -0.70 5.68 -7.89
C GLY A 17 -1.85 4.68 -7.71
N ALA A 18 -1.59 3.39 -7.96
CA ALA A 18 -2.57 2.33 -7.76
C ALA A 18 -2.97 2.17 -6.29
N TYR A 19 -2.00 2.09 -5.36
CA TYR A 19 -2.28 1.99 -3.92
C TYR A 19 -2.98 3.23 -3.37
N GLY A 20 -2.73 4.41 -3.96
CA GLY A 20 -3.46 5.65 -3.67
C GLY A 20 -4.97 5.51 -3.83
N THR A 21 -5.43 4.66 -4.75
CA THR A 21 -6.86 4.36 -4.98
C THR A 21 -7.54 3.86 -3.71
N TYR A 22 -6.89 3.01 -2.93
CA TYR A 22 -7.49 2.44 -1.71
C TYR A 22 -7.70 3.52 -0.66
N VAL A 23 -6.68 4.34 -0.43
CA VAL A 23 -6.72 5.45 0.53
C VAL A 23 -7.69 6.54 0.10
N ASN A 24 -7.81 6.77 -1.21
CA ASN A 24 -8.69 7.76 -1.81
C ASN A 24 -10.07 7.18 -2.17
N LYS A 25 -10.62 6.32 -1.30
CA LYS A 25 -12.02 5.86 -1.36
C LYS A 25 -12.44 5.19 -2.67
N GLY A 26 -11.48 4.55 -3.35
CA GLY A 26 -11.72 3.88 -4.62
C GLY A 26 -11.52 4.73 -5.87
N VAL A 27 -11.18 6.02 -5.71
CA VAL A 27 -10.87 6.93 -6.81
C VAL A 27 -9.38 6.92 -7.08
N GLN A 28 -8.99 6.39 -8.23
CA GLN A 28 -7.61 6.43 -8.70
C GLN A 28 -7.27 7.85 -9.16
N VAL A 29 -6.20 8.41 -8.62
CA VAL A 29 -5.67 9.72 -8.99
C VAL A 29 -4.28 9.50 -9.56
N GLU A 30 -4.09 9.90 -10.81
CA GLU A 30 -2.78 9.84 -11.44
C GLU A 30 -1.83 10.82 -10.73
N PRO A 31 -0.70 10.35 -10.15
CA PRO A 31 0.26 11.25 -9.53
C PRO A 31 0.81 12.24 -10.55
N ILE A 32 1.20 13.45 -10.15
CA ILE A 32 1.88 14.40 -11.04
C ILE A 32 3.03 15.06 -10.28
N PHE A 33 4.12 15.37 -10.98
CA PHE A 33 5.30 16.01 -10.38
C PHE A 33 5.23 17.53 -10.42
N VAL A 34 4.57 18.10 -11.42
CA VAL A 34 4.49 19.54 -11.66
C VAL A 34 3.03 19.94 -11.74
N THR A 35 2.61 20.92 -10.94
CA THR A 35 1.25 21.47 -10.96
C THR A 35 1.14 22.73 -11.80
N ARG A 36 2.20 23.56 -11.82
CA ARG A 36 2.22 24.84 -12.51
C ARG A 36 3.65 25.25 -12.90
N ILE A 37 3.80 25.90 -14.05
CA ILE A 37 5.05 26.52 -14.52
C ILE A 37 4.80 28.01 -14.70
N GLU A 38 5.66 28.84 -14.14
CA GLU A 38 5.58 30.30 -14.18
C GLU A 38 6.87 30.92 -14.73
N ASP A 39 6.77 32.08 -15.35
CA ASP A 39 7.92 32.92 -15.68
C ASP A 39 8.41 33.72 -14.46
N LYS A 40 9.55 34.42 -14.59
CA LYS A 40 10.11 35.27 -13.54
C LYS A 40 9.21 36.42 -13.08
N ASN A 41 8.18 36.77 -13.85
CA ASN A 41 7.24 37.83 -13.57
C ASN A 41 5.94 37.29 -12.93
N GLY A 42 5.84 35.97 -12.72
CA GLY A 42 4.66 35.30 -12.16
C GLY A 42 3.57 34.98 -13.19
N ASN A 43 3.85 35.07 -14.50
CA ASN A 43 2.88 34.68 -15.51
C ASN A 43 2.85 33.15 -15.64
N VAL A 44 1.66 32.57 -15.54
CA VAL A 44 1.45 31.12 -15.67
C VAL A 44 1.61 30.70 -17.14
N LEU A 45 2.61 29.87 -17.41
CA LEU A 45 2.90 29.32 -18.75
C LEU A 45 2.17 27.99 -18.98
N ALA A 46 2.02 27.19 -17.93
CA ALA A 46 1.31 25.91 -17.99
C ALA A 46 0.75 25.52 -16.62
N THR A 47 -0.40 24.84 -16.62
CA THR A 47 -1.02 24.21 -15.46
C THR A 47 -1.35 22.77 -15.79
N PHE A 48 -1.03 21.86 -14.88
CA PHE A 48 -1.25 20.43 -15.06
C PHE A 48 -2.24 19.93 -14.01
N ASN A 49 -3.27 19.24 -14.47
CA ASN A 49 -4.30 18.66 -13.61
C ASN A 49 -4.15 17.14 -13.58
N THR A 50 -4.38 16.54 -12.41
CA THR A 50 -4.41 15.08 -12.24
C THR A 50 -5.64 14.49 -12.93
N LYS A 51 -5.47 13.37 -13.64
CA LYS A 51 -6.61 12.58 -14.09
C LYS A 51 -7.18 11.77 -12.93
N LYS A 52 -8.51 11.66 -12.87
CA LYS A 52 -9.22 10.91 -11.84
C LYS A 52 -10.12 9.87 -12.49
N ASN A 53 -10.16 8.68 -11.93
CA ASN A 53 -11.03 7.60 -12.39
C ASN A 53 -11.62 6.85 -11.19
N GLU A 54 -12.93 6.59 -11.20
CA GLU A 54 -13.58 5.74 -10.21
C GLU A 54 -13.24 4.28 -10.54
N ALA A 55 -12.31 3.69 -9.80
CA ALA A 55 -11.79 2.36 -10.11
C ALA A 55 -12.53 1.25 -9.35
N ILE A 56 -12.85 1.49 -8.07
CA ILE A 56 -13.56 0.57 -7.19
C ILE A 56 -14.49 1.33 -6.25
N SER A 57 -15.43 0.62 -5.62
CA SER A 57 -16.32 1.24 -4.62
C SER A 57 -15.56 1.62 -3.35
N GLU A 58 -16.07 2.62 -2.63
CA GLU A 58 -15.52 3.05 -1.34
C GLU A 58 -15.51 1.90 -0.32
N GLN A 59 -16.53 1.03 -0.34
CA GLN A 59 -16.60 -0.14 0.55
C GLN A 59 -15.51 -1.16 0.23
N THR A 60 -15.27 -1.44 -1.05
CA THR A 60 -14.18 -2.33 -1.47
C THR A 60 -12.82 -1.75 -1.13
N ALA A 61 -12.62 -0.44 -1.34
CA ALA A 61 -11.40 0.26 -0.97
C ALA A 61 -11.12 0.17 0.54
N TYR A 62 -12.14 0.42 1.36
CA TYR A 62 -12.04 0.30 2.82
C TYR A 62 -11.73 -1.14 3.26
N LEU A 63 -12.38 -2.15 2.67
CA LEU A 63 -12.07 -3.55 2.96
C LEU A 63 -10.61 -3.89 2.59
N MET A 64 -10.12 -3.41 1.45
CA MET A 64 -8.73 -3.59 1.04
C MET A 64 -7.74 -2.97 2.03
N ILE A 65 -8.04 -1.77 2.57
CA ILE A 65 -7.25 -1.15 3.63
C ILE A 65 -7.16 -2.08 4.85
N ASN A 66 -8.28 -2.64 5.31
CA ASN A 66 -8.29 -3.55 6.46
C ASN A 66 -7.44 -4.80 6.22
N LEU A 67 -7.50 -5.37 5.01
CA LEU A 67 -6.63 -6.50 4.62
C LEU A 67 -5.13 -6.10 4.65
N LEU A 68 -4.80 -4.91 4.17
CA LEU A 68 -3.43 -4.39 4.19
C LEU A 68 -2.95 -4.08 5.62
N GLU A 69 -3.83 -3.62 6.52
CA GLU A 69 -3.50 -3.42 7.93
C GLU A 69 -3.16 -4.74 8.63
N SER A 70 -3.87 -5.82 8.32
CA SER A 70 -3.57 -7.15 8.87
C SER A 70 -2.14 -7.62 8.53
N VAL A 71 -1.61 -7.28 7.36
CA VAL A 71 -0.22 -7.57 6.99
C VAL A 71 0.77 -6.87 7.92
N VAL A 72 0.48 -5.64 8.34
CA VAL A 72 1.35 -4.83 9.21
C VAL A 72 1.16 -5.18 10.68
N ASN A 73 -0.05 -5.55 11.09
CA ASN A 73 -0.35 -5.84 12.50
C ASN A 73 -0.02 -7.28 12.88
N GLN A 74 -0.18 -8.25 11.96
CA GLN A 74 -0.05 -9.68 12.25
C GLN A 74 0.77 -10.45 11.20
N GLY A 75 1.03 -9.86 10.03
CA GLY A 75 1.69 -10.53 8.91
C GLY A 75 3.17 -10.19 8.72
N THR A 76 3.61 -10.24 7.46
CA THR A 76 5.01 -10.02 7.06
C THR A 76 5.51 -8.59 7.35
N GLY A 77 4.60 -7.65 7.63
CA GLY A 77 4.89 -6.26 7.98
C GLY A 77 5.09 -6.00 9.48
N VAL A 78 4.91 -7.01 10.35
CA VAL A 78 4.85 -6.85 11.83
C VAL A 78 6.04 -6.14 12.46
N ARG A 79 7.20 -6.16 11.79
CA ARG A 79 8.41 -5.43 12.22
C ARG A 79 8.19 -3.91 12.29
N LEU A 80 7.27 -3.34 11.52
CA LEU A 80 6.89 -1.92 11.64
C LEU A 80 6.36 -1.59 13.04
N ARG A 81 5.63 -2.52 13.67
CA ARG A 81 5.16 -2.38 15.06
C ARG A 81 6.26 -2.69 16.06
N LEU A 82 6.87 -3.87 15.95
CA LEU A 82 7.75 -4.40 16.99
C LEU A 82 9.14 -3.76 17.01
N LYS A 83 9.71 -3.45 15.84
CA LYS A 83 11.09 -2.94 15.72
C LYS A 83 11.11 -1.43 15.52
N TYR A 84 10.29 -0.91 14.60
CA TYR A 84 10.28 0.52 14.27
C TYR A 84 9.30 1.33 15.13
N GLN A 85 8.49 0.66 15.96
CA GLN A 85 7.60 1.29 16.94
C GLN A 85 6.69 2.35 16.32
N LEU A 86 6.13 2.05 15.13
CA LEU A 86 5.16 2.92 14.46
C LEU A 86 3.76 2.55 14.97
N PRO A 87 3.07 3.39 15.76
CA PRO A 87 1.78 3.02 16.36
C PRO A 87 0.57 3.34 15.46
N GLY A 88 0.73 4.20 14.45
CA GLY A 88 -0.38 4.69 13.64
C GLY A 88 -0.99 3.69 12.67
N LYS A 89 -2.11 4.09 12.06
CA LYS A 89 -2.80 3.32 11.03
C LYS A 89 -1.92 3.18 9.78
N ILE A 90 -1.46 1.95 9.56
CA ILE A 90 -0.54 1.61 8.46
C ILE A 90 -1.01 0.29 7.87
N GLY A 91 -1.37 0.33 6.60
CA GLY A 91 -1.51 -0.87 5.77
C GLY A 91 -0.26 -1.10 4.95
N GLY A 92 0.00 -2.34 4.53
CA GLY A 92 1.09 -2.58 3.62
C GLY A 92 1.07 -3.95 2.96
N LYS A 93 1.95 -4.11 1.98
CA LYS A 93 2.14 -5.38 1.28
C LYS A 93 3.60 -5.57 0.92
N THR A 94 4.12 -6.75 1.26
CA THR A 94 5.44 -7.20 0.80
C THR A 94 5.32 -7.85 -0.57
N GLY A 95 6.21 -7.50 -1.49
CA GLY A 95 6.47 -8.20 -2.74
C GLY A 95 7.90 -8.75 -2.75
N THR A 96 8.10 -9.90 -3.39
CA THR A 96 9.43 -10.49 -3.60
C THR A 96 9.38 -11.13 -4.98
N THR A 97 10.22 -10.68 -5.91
CA THR A 97 10.29 -11.28 -7.25
C THR A 97 11.03 -12.61 -7.20
N GLN A 98 10.89 -13.40 -8.28
CA GLN A 98 11.56 -14.70 -8.38
C GLN A 98 13.09 -14.54 -8.27
N HIS A 99 13.76 -15.54 -7.70
CA HIS A 99 15.19 -15.54 -7.38
C HIS A 99 15.64 -14.52 -6.31
N HIS A 100 14.73 -13.76 -5.68
CA HIS A 100 15.08 -12.77 -4.65
C HIS A 100 15.94 -11.61 -5.19
N SER A 101 15.75 -11.24 -6.46
CA SER A 101 16.42 -10.09 -7.07
C SER A 101 15.82 -8.75 -6.60
N ASP A 102 14.51 -8.73 -6.34
CA ASP A 102 13.79 -7.51 -5.97
C ASP A 102 12.95 -7.67 -4.71
N GLY A 103 13.19 -6.78 -3.75
CA GLY A 103 12.36 -6.58 -2.57
C GLY A 103 11.46 -5.36 -2.76
N TRP A 104 10.16 -5.56 -2.58
CA TRP A 104 9.16 -4.48 -2.61
C TRP A 104 8.44 -4.37 -1.27
N PHE A 105 8.18 -3.14 -0.85
CA PHE A 105 7.24 -2.84 0.21
C PHE A 105 6.39 -1.63 -0.18
N MET A 106 5.09 -1.85 -0.32
CA MET A 106 4.11 -0.78 -0.47
C MET A 106 3.48 -0.53 0.89
N GLY A 107 3.53 0.70 1.38
CA GLY A 107 2.88 1.11 2.62
C GLY A 107 1.89 2.24 2.36
N VAL A 108 0.75 2.16 3.04
CA VAL A 108 -0.34 3.13 2.99
C VAL A 108 -0.66 3.61 4.39
N THR A 109 -0.92 4.90 4.52
CA THR A 109 -1.47 5.57 5.70
C THR A 109 -2.65 6.43 5.23
N PRO A 110 -3.49 6.98 6.13
CA PRO A 110 -4.64 7.79 5.72
C PRO A 110 -4.29 8.96 4.80
N ASN A 111 -3.09 9.52 4.94
CA ASN A 111 -2.67 10.74 4.25
C ASN A 111 -1.45 10.56 3.34
N LEU A 112 -0.85 9.37 3.29
CA LEU A 112 0.39 9.12 2.52
C LEU A 112 0.47 7.68 2.03
N VAL A 113 0.87 7.52 0.77
CA VAL A 113 1.28 6.24 0.19
C VAL A 113 2.75 6.33 -0.17
N ALA A 114 3.54 5.34 0.23
CA ALA A 114 4.94 5.23 -0.14
C ALA A 114 5.28 3.81 -0.58
N GLY A 115 5.97 3.71 -1.71
CA GLY A 115 6.51 2.47 -2.25
C GLY A 115 8.03 2.47 -2.12
N VAL A 116 8.58 1.35 -1.68
CA VAL A 116 10.01 1.10 -1.66
C VAL A 116 10.30 -0.11 -2.52
N TRP A 117 11.17 0.07 -3.50
CA TRP A 117 11.82 -1.00 -4.24
C TRP A 117 13.30 -1.03 -3.89
N THR A 118 13.83 -2.23 -3.78
CA THR A 118 15.24 -2.52 -3.58
C THR A 118 15.61 -3.67 -4.47
N GLY A 119 16.67 -3.51 -5.25
CA GLY A 119 17.15 -4.50 -6.19
C GLY A 119 18.45 -4.04 -6.82
N ALA A 120 18.95 -4.81 -7.77
CA ALA A 120 20.11 -4.45 -8.58
C ALA A 120 19.66 -4.19 -10.02
N GLU A 121 20.40 -3.34 -10.73
CA GLU A 121 20.16 -3.06 -12.14
C GLU A 121 20.35 -4.32 -13.00
N ASP A 122 21.34 -5.15 -12.65
CA ASP A 122 21.49 -6.50 -13.20
C ASP A 122 20.73 -7.53 -12.35
N ARG A 123 19.73 -8.17 -12.96
CA ARG A 123 18.89 -9.22 -12.35
C ARG A 123 19.64 -10.49 -11.96
N SER A 124 20.85 -10.69 -12.47
CA SER A 124 21.71 -11.80 -12.06
C SER A 124 22.24 -11.63 -10.63
N VAL A 125 22.24 -10.39 -10.12
CA VAL A 125 22.57 -10.09 -8.72
C VAL A 125 21.35 -10.35 -7.86
N HIS A 126 21.42 -11.41 -7.06
CA HIS A 126 20.36 -11.79 -6.16
C HIS A 126 20.90 -12.20 -4.79
N PHE A 127 20.05 -12.14 -3.77
CA PHE A 127 20.42 -12.62 -2.45
C PHE A 127 20.56 -14.15 -2.46
N GLN A 128 21.51 -14.66 -1.66
CA GLN A 128 21.81 -16.10 -1.61
C GLN A 128 20.65 -16.93 -1.03
N ASN A 129 19.72 -16.32 -0.29
CA ASN A 129 18.56 -17.00 0.26
C ASN A 129 17.35 -16.07 0.47
N LEU A 130 16.16 -16.67 0.57
CA LEU A 130 14.88 -16.00 0.82
C LEU A 130 14.88 -15.24 2.15
N ALA A 131 15.56 -15.78 3.17
CA ALA A 131 15.63 -15.14 4.48
C ALA A 131 16.28 -13.75 4.41
N LEU A 132 17.22 -13.51 3.49
CA LEU A 132 17.83 -12.20 3.27
C LEU A 132 17.10 -11.39 2.18
N GLY A 133 16.59 -12.06 1.16
CA GLY A 133 16.03 -11.43 -0.03
C GLY A 133 14.51 -11.18 -0.03
N GLN A 134 13.82 -11.41 1.09
CA GLN A 134 12.41 -11.04 1.22
C GLN A 134 12.23 -9.52 1.29
N GLY A 135 11.15 -8.99 0.71
CA GLY A 135 10.79 -7.57 0.79
C GLY A 135 10.69 -7.02 2.23
N ALA A 136 10.38 -7.87 3.20
CA ALA A 136 10.38 -7.53 4.63
C ALA A 136 11.79 -7.26 5.22
N ASN A 137 12.84 -7.75 4.56
CA ASN A 137 14.24 -7.52 4.92
C ASN A 137 14.91 -6.46 4.07
N MET A 138 14.53 -6.35 2.79
CA MET A 138 15.17 -5.39 1.88
C MET A 138 14.48 -4.02 1.87
N ALA A 139 13.17 -3.98 1.64
CA ALA A 139 12.43 -2.73 1.41
C ALA A 139 11.74 -2.18 2.67
N LEU A 140 11.16 -3.05 3.49
CA LEU A 140 10.43 -2.65 4.70
C LEU A 140 11.27 -1.81 5.68
N PRO A 141 12.57 -2.10 5.94
CA PRO A 141 13.40 -1.26 6.81
C PRO A 141 13.49 0.20 6.37
N ILE A 142 13.62 0.44 5.07
CA ILE A 142 13.70 1.79 4.49
C ILE A 142 12.38 2.51 4.72
N PHE A 143 11.24 1.84 4.46
CA PHE A 143 9.93 2.40 4.76
C PHE A 143 9.76 2.74 6.25
N GLY A 144 10.18 1.84 7.15
CA GLY A 144 10.11 2.05 8.59
C GLY A 144 10.88 3.29 9.05
N LEU A 145 12.13 3.43 8.62
CA LEU A 145 12.96 4.60 8.93
C LEU A 145 12.43 5.88 8.28
N PHE A 146 11.91 5.80 7.06
CA PHE A 146 11.26 6.92 6.37
C PHE A 146 10.05 7.42 7.16
N MET A 147 9.14 6.53 7.57
CA MET A 147 7.96 6.90 8.35
C MET A 147 8.30 7.44 9.74
N GLN A 148 9.37 6.95 10.39
CA GLN A 148 9.85 7.56 11.64
C GLN A 148 10.25 9.03 11.45
N LYS A 149 10.91 9.36 10.32
CA LYS A 149 11.26 10.74 9.99
C LYS A 149 10.02 11.58 9.65
N VAL A 150 9.07 11.00 8.91
CA VAL A 150 7.79 11.67 8.59
C VAL A 150 7.04 12.04 9.86
N TYR A 151 6.85 11.09 10.80
CA TYR A 151 6.16 11.36 12.06
C TYR A 151 6.94 12.27 13.02
N ALA A 152 8.26 12.38 12.85
CA ALA A 152 9.09 13.31 13.62
C ALA A 152 9.03 14.76 13.09
N ASP A 153 8.44 14.99 11.92
CA ASP A 153 8.33 16.31 11.29
C ASP A 153 6.86 16.78 11.23
N PRO A 154 6.41 17.60 12.21
CA PRO A 154 5.04 18.10 12.24
C PRO A 154 4.68 18.99 11.06
N SER A 155 5.66 19.57 10.33
CA SER A 155 5.38 20.45 9.19
C SER A 155 4.74 19.72 8.02
N LEU A 156 4.87 18.39 7.97
CA LEU A 156 4.27 17.55 6.93
C LEU A 156 2.77 17.32 7.15
N GLY A 157 2.23 17.63 8.34
CA GLY A 157 0.82 17.44 8.67
C GLY A 157 0.37 15.97 8.71
N ILE A 158 1.30 15.03 8.81
CA ILE A 158 1.04 13.59 8.88
C ILE A 158 1.27 13.12 10.32
N SER A 159 0.26 12.50 10.93
CA SER A 159 0.27 12.11 12.33
C SER A 159 0.03 10.60 12.51
N PRO A 160 0.63 9.96 13.54
CA PRO A 160 0.25 8.61 13.93
C PRO A 160 -1.21 8.49 14.39
N ASN A 161 -1.85 9.60 14.77
CA ASN A 161 -3.24 9.63 15.21
C ASN A 161 -4.25 9.74 14.06
N ASP A 162 -3.78 9.88 12.82
CA ASP A 162 -4.66 9.90 11.65
C ASP A 162 -5.36 8.53 11.50
N ASP A 163 -6.64 8.55 11.14
CA ASP A 163 -7.45 7.34 11.00
C ASP A 163 -8.13 7.28 9.62
N TRP A 164 -8.50 6.06 9.22
CA TRP A 164 -9.21 5.81 7.97
C TRP A 164 -10.62 6.38 8.05
N GLN A 165 -11.06 7.02 6.97
CA GLN A 165 -12.45 7.44 6.86
C GLN A 165 -13.32 6.20 6.56
N ARG A 166 -14.08 5.75 7.55
CA ARG A 166 -14.97 4.59 7.41
C ARG A 166 -16.22 4.96 6.62
N PRO A 167 -16.53 4.26 5.52
CA PRO A 167 -17.79 4.45 4.81
C PRO A 167 -18.97 3.87 5.58
N ILE A 168 -20.17 4.30 5.22
CA ILE A 168 -21.40 3.63 5.65
C ILE A 168 -21.41 2.26 4.96
N LEU A 169 -21.19 1.21 5.75
CA LEU A 169 -21.24 -0.17 5.24
C LEU A 169 -22.71 -0.64 5.20
N PRO A 170 -23.13 -1.34 4.13
CA PRO A 170 -24.40 -2.04 4.14
C PRO A 170 -24.40 -3.08 5.29
N GLY A 171 -25.54 -3.24 5.96
CA GLY A 171 -25.68 -3.91 7.27
C GLY A 171 -25.23 -5.38 7.39
N ASN A 172 -24.68 -5.99 6.34
CA ASN A 172 -24.24 -7.38 6.31
C ASN A 172 -22.70 -7.56 6.22
N ILE A 173 -21.90 -6.49 6.15
CA ILE A 173 -20.43 -6.63 6.09
C ILE A 173 -19.85 -6.39 7.48
N SER A 174 -19.67 -7.48 8.24
CA SER A 174 -18.87 -7.48 9.47
C SER A 174 -17.41 -7.79 9.13
N ILE A 175 -16.47 -7.03 9.67
CA ILE A 175 -15.01 -7.24 9.47
C ILE A 175 -14.44 -8.16 10.58
N ASN A 176 -15.20 -8.34 11.66
CA ASN A 176 -14.84 -9.21 12.76
C ASN A 176 -15.47 -10.59 12.55
N CYS A 177 -14.67 -11.56 12.08
CA CYS A 177 -15.11 -12.94 11.87
C CYS A 177 -15.33 -13.74 13.17
N GLU A 178 -15.26 -13.11 14.34
CA GLU A 178 -15.35 -13.79 15.64
C GLU A 178 -16.75 -14.35 15.94
N ASN A 179 -17.78 -14.01 15.14
CA ASN A 179 -19.18 -14.40 15.39
C ASN A 179 -19.87 -15.19 14.26
N GLU A 180 -19.14 -15.73 13.28
CA GLU A 180 -19.73 -16.51 12.18
C GLU A 180 -19.31 -17.99 12.18
N THR A 181 -19.47 -18.67 13.32
CA THR A 181 -19.62 -20.14 13.34
C THR A 181 -21.10 -20.47 13.30
N ASN A 182 -21.67 -20.62 12.09
CA ASN A 182 -22.78 -21.54 11.76
C ASN A 182 -23.22 -21.29 10.31
N TYR A 183 -22.45 -21.80 9.35
CA TYR A 183 -23.02 -22.17 8.06
C TYR A 183 -23.29 -23.67 8.11
N GLU A 184 -24.57 -24.05 8.29
CA GLU A 184 -25.00 -25.42 8.05
C GLU A 184 -24.75 -25.75 6.57
N ILE A 185 -23.82 -26.67 6.35
CA ILE A 185 -23.56 -27.28 5.05
C ILE A 185 -24.70 -28.27 4.82
N ASN A 186 -25.74 -27.87 4.09
CA ASN A 186 -26.69 -28.83 3.55
C ASN A 186 -25.97 -29.58 2.42
N GLU A 187 -25.65 -30.85 2.67
CA GLU A 187 -25.19 -31.79 1.65
C GLU A 187 -26.22 -31.79 0.49
N ILE A 188 -25.76 -31.38 -0.70
CA ILE A 188 -26.51 -31.60 -1.93
C ILE A 188 -26.13 -33.00 -2.39
N GLU A 189 -27.01 -33.97 -2.17
CA GLU A 189 -26.95 -35.28 -2.84
C GLU A 189 -27.09 -35.06 -4.35
N ILE A 190 -26.06 -35.45 -5.09
CA ILE A 190 -26.09 -35.52 -6.55
C ILE A 190 -26.39 -36.98 -6.89
N TYR A 191 -27.56 -37.23 -7.46
CA TYR A 191 -27.91 -38.49 -8.13
C TYR A 191 -27.16 -38.64 -9.46
#